data_AF-A0A6J7QAN2-F1
#
_entry.id   AF-A0A6J7QAN2-F1
#
_cell.length_a   1.000
_cell.length_b   1.000
_cell.length_c   1.000
_cell.angle_alpha   90.00
_cell.angle_beta   90.00
_cell.angle_gamma   90.00
#
_symmetry.space_group_name_H-M   'P 1'
#
loop_
_entity.id
_entity.type
_entity.pdbx_description
1 polymer ?
#
loop_
_entity_poly.entity_id
_entity_poly.type
_entity_poly.pdbx_seq_one_letter_code
_entity_poly.pdbx_strand_id
1 'polypeptide(L)'
;MIDEGFRLALSIDGTFDHREISADRIVAEVRSWKVVTPDRAATLVESAVNLCADAITRTPGPTGLSEGVIDKLAHTADRLTRGEAIGTSRWQSPARQGKPPSRTRPARPRAAGAAPSGNVSAR
;
A
#
# COMPACT_ATOMS: atom_id res chain seq x y z
N MET A 1 -17.13 4.37 12.50
CA MET A 1 -17.60 4.36 11.11
C MET A 1 -16.71 3.36 10.40
N ILE A 2 -17.22 2.15 10.15
CA ILE A 2 -16.44 1.05 9.59
C ILE A 2 -16.31 1.35 8.10
N ASP A 3 -15.07 1.56 7.65
CA ASP A 3 -14.71 1.61 6.24
C ASP A 3 -14.82 0.16 5.72
N GLU A 4 -16.03 -0.26 5.34
CA GLU A 4 -16.24 -1.54 4.66
C GLU A 4 -15.62 -1.42 3.27
N GLY A 5 -14.30 -1.63 3.21
CA GLY A 5 -13.55 -1.65 1.97
C GLY A 5 -14.21 -2.60 0.98
N PHE A 6 -14.32 -2.16 -0.28
CA PHE A 6 -14.88 -2.96 -1.36
C PHE A 6 -14.22 -4.35 -1.40
N ARG A 7 -15.03 -5.41 -1.42
CA ARG A 7 -14.56 -6.77 -1.66
C ARG A 7 -14.85 -7.15 -3.11
N LEU A 8 -14.05 -8.07 -3.66
CA LEU A 8 -14.38 -8.67 -4.95
C LEU A 8 -15.70 -9.44 -4.82
N ALA A 9 -16.49 -9.44 -5.89
CA ALA A 9 -17.71 -10.25 -5.96
C ALA A 9 -17.41 -11.76 -6.05
N LEU A 10 -16.27 -12.12 -6.65
CA LEU A 10 -15.74 -13.47 -6.75
C LEU A 10 -14.32 -13.50 -6.18
N SER A 11 -13.98 -14.57 -5.47
CA SER A 11 -12.61 -14.75 -4.99
C SER A 11 -11.65 -15.05 -6.13
N ILE A 12 -10.41 -14.62 -5.98
CA ILE A 12 -9.29 -15.03 -6.80
C ILE A 12 -8.30 -15.72 -5.87
N ASP A 13 -8.00 -16.99 -6.12
CA ASP A 13 -7.12 -17.81 -5.29
C ASP A 13 -7.55 -17.79 -3.81
N GLY A 14 -8.86 -17.97 -3.59
CA GLY A 14 -9.48 -17.94 -2.25
C GLY A 14 -9.58 -16.57 -1.57
N THR A 15 -9.02 -15.50 -2.17
CA THR A 15 -9.05 -14.15 -1.59
C THR A 15 -10.15 -13.29 -2.21
N PHE A 16 -10.95 -12.65 -1.34
CA PHE A 16 -11.93 -11.63 -1.72
C PHE A 16 -11.44 -10.19 -1.49
N ASP A 17 -10.34 -10.00 -0.75
CA ASP A 17 -9.74 -8.68 -0.59
C ASP A 17 -9.00 -8.29 -1.86
N HIS A 18 -9.55 -7.31 -2.59
CA HIS A 18 -8.93 -6.80 -3.81
C HIS A 18 -7.49 -6.31 -3.57
N ARG A 19 -7.14 -5.89 -2.35
CA ARG A 19 -5.81 -5.35 -2.01
C ARG A 19 -4.70 -6.39 -2.11
N GLU A 20 -5.02 -7.67 -1.99
CA GLU A 20 -4.03 -8.74 -2.09
C GLU A 20 -3.82 -9.24 -3.52
N ILE A 21 -4.60 -8.76 -4.49
CA ILE A 21 -4.62 -9.31 -5.84
C ILE A 21 -3.38 -8.88 -6.61
N SER A 22 -2.59 -9.86 -7.02
CA SER A 22 -1.44 -9.71 -7.93
C SER A 22 -1.67 -10.52 -9.22
N ALA A 23 -0.86 -10.27 -10.25
CA ALA A 23 -0.88 -11.07 -11.47
C ALA A 23 -0.63 -12.57 -11.19
N ASP A 24 0.27 -12.90 -10.27
CA ASP A 24 0.58 -14.28 -9.90
C ASP A 24 -0.63 -15.02 -9.31
N ARG A 25 -1.42 -14.35 -8.46
CA ARG A 25 -2.66 -14.95 -7.91
C ARG A 25 -3.71 -15.16 -8.99
N ILE A 26 -3.82 -14.24 -9.96
CA ILE A 26 -4.71 -14.41 -11.11
C ILE A 26 -4.25 -15.61 -11.96
N VAL A 27 -2.93 -15.76 -12.18
CA VAL A 27 -2.38 -16.92 -12.89
C VAL A 27 -2.65 -18.22 -12.13
N ALA A 28 -2.48 -18.23 -10.81
CA ALA A 28 -2.78 -19.39 -9.97
C ALA A 28 -4.27 -19.79 -10.05
N GLU A 29 -5.17 -18.81 -9.96
CA GLU A 29 -6.61 -19.01 -10.13
C GLU A 29 -6.94 -19.62 -11.50
N VAL A 30 -6.45 -19.02 -12.60
CA VAL A 30 -6.70 -19.53 -13.96
C VAL A 30 -6.14 -20.95 -14.16
N ARG A 31 -4.97 -21.26 -13.58
CA ARG A 31 -4.39 -22.61 -13.62
C ARG A 31 -5.26 -23.62 -12.88
N SER A 32 -5.89 -23.22 -11.77
CA SER A 32 -6.78 -24.09 -10.98
C SER A 32 -7.99 -24.58 -11.77
N TRP A 33 -8.45 -23.81 -12.76
CA TRP A 33 -9.60 -24.14 -13.60
C TRP A 33 -9.32 -25.30 -14.57
N LYS A 34 -8.05 -25.58 -14.87
CA LYS A 34 -7.61 -26.66 -15.79
C LYS A 34 -8.21 -26.58 -17.20
N VAL A 35 -8.63 -25.39 -17.64
CA VAL A 35 -9.19 -25.12 -18.98
C VAL A 35 -8.10 -24.77 -20.00
N VAL A 36 -6.96 -24.25 -19.54
CA VAL A 36 -5.81 -23.87 -20.38
C VAL A 36 -4.51 -24.46 -19.81
N THR A 37 -3.47 -24.57 -20.63
CA THR A 37 -2.16 -25.03 -20.16
C THR A 37 -1.52 -24.01 -19.20
N PRO A 38 -0.64 -24.45 -18.28
CA PRO A 38 0.00 -23.55 -17.31
C PRO A 38 0.79 -22.39 -17.94
N ASP A 39 1.43 -22.62 -19.08
CA ASP A 39 2.16 -21.60 -19.83
C ASP A 39 1.19 -20.62 -20.49
N ARG A 40 0.11 -21.14 -21.07
CA ARG A 40 -0.92 -20.30 -21.71
C ARG A 40 -1.64 -19.42 -20.70
N ALA A 41 -1.85 -19.90 -19.47
CA ALA A 41 -2.44 -19.11 -18.39
C ALA A 41 -1.59 -17.85 -18.10
N ALA A 42 -0.28 -18.00 -17.93
CA ALA A 42 0.63 -16.89 -17.68
C ALA A 42 0.61 -15.89 -18.85
N THR A 43 0.75 -16.35 -20.09
CA THR A 43 0.71 -15.49 -21.28
C THR A 43 -0.60 -14.73 -21.41
N LEU A 44 -1.75 -15.37 -21.14
CA LEU A 44 -3.05 -14.72 -21.24
C LEU A 44 -3.22 -13.62 -20.19
N VAL A 45 -2.83 -13.89 -18.94
CA VAL A 45 -2.93 -12.90 -17.85
C VAL A 45 -1.99 -11.73 -18.12
N GLU A 46 -0.74 -11.99 -18.49
CA GLU A 46 0.23 -10.95 -18.84
C GLU A 46 -0.28 -10.08 -20.00
N SER A 47 -0.77 -10.71 -21.08
CA SER A 47 -1.32 -9.99 -22.23
C SER A 47 -2.52 -9.13 -21.84
N ALA A 48 -3.44 -9.67 -21.03
CA ALA A 48 -4.62 -8.94 -20.58
C ALA A 48 -4.26 -7.74 -19.71
N VAL A 49 -3.32 -7.90 -18.77
CA VAL A 49 -2.87 -6.81 -17.90
C VAL A 49 -2.19 -5.72 -18.72
N ASN A 50 -1.30 -6.07 -19.65
CA ASN A 50 -0.63 -5.10 -20.52
C ASN A 50 -1.61 -4.35 -21.44
N LEU A 51 -2.59 -5.06 -22.02
CA LEU A 51 -3.64 -4.43 -22.82
C LEU A 51 -4.50 -3.46 -21.99
N CYS A 52 -4.81 -3.81 -20.75
CA CYS A 52 -5.52 -2.92 -19.83
C CYS A 52 -4.70 -1.68 -19.47
N ALA A 53 -3.40 -1.84 -19.18
CA ALA A 53 -2.49 -0.72 -18.89
C ALA A 53 -2.41 0.24 -20.09
N ASP A 54 -2.24 -0.30 -21.29
CA ASP A 54 -2.26 0.47 -22.54
C ASP A 54 -3.60 1.20 -22.74
N ALA A 55 -4.72 0.52 -22.51
CA ALA A 55 -6.05 1.11 -22.67
C ALA A 55 -6.29 2.29 -21.72
N ILE A 56 -5.81 2.21 -20.47
CA ILE A 56 -5.92 3.30 -19.48
C ILE A 56 -5.19 4.56 -19.95
N THR A 57 -4.01 4.41 -20.57
CA THR A 57 -3.22 5.57 -21.03
C THR A 57 -3.76 6.19 -22.33
N ARG A 58 -4.41 5.40 -23.18
CA ARG A 58 -4.89 5.84 -24.50
C ARG A 58 -6.35 6.30 -24.50
N THR A 59 -7.12 5.93 -23.48
CA THR A 59 -8.55 6.26 -23.41
C THR A 59 -8.75 7.54 -22.59
N PRO A 60 -9.25 8.64 -23.19
CA PRO A 60 -9.62 9.82 -22.43
C PRO A 60 -10.66 9.47 -21.37
N GLY A 61 -10.45 9.97 -20.15
CA GLY A 61 -11.42 9.80 -19.07
C GLY A 61 -12.75 10.51 -19.40
N PRO A 62 -13.91 9.92 -19.07
CA PRO A 62 -15.19 10.61 -19.23
C PRO A 62 -15.23 11.92 -18.44
N THR A 63 -16.05 12.86 -18.89
CA THR A 63 -16.27 14.12 -18.17
C THR A 63 -16.92 13.85 -16.80
N GLY A 64 -16.43 14.54 -15.76
CA GLY A 64 -16.98 14.41 -14.40
C GLY A 64 -16.31 13.34 -13.53
N LEU A 65 -15.19 12.76 -13.96
CA LEU A 65 -14.35 11.96 -13.07
C LEU A 65 -13.77 12.82 -11.93
N SER A 66 -13.67 12.23 -10.74
CA SER A 66 -12.95 12.87 -9.64
C SER A 66 -11.45 12.94 -9.96
N GLU A 67 -10.80 13.97 -9.43
CA GLU A 67 -9.36 14.18 -9.55
C GLU A 67 -8.58 12.93 -9.10
N GLY A 68 -7.56 12.55 -9.89
CA GLY A 68 -6.67 11.42 -9.58
C GLY A 68 -7.23 10.00 -9.84
N VAL A 69 -8.43 9.84 -10.40
CA VAL A 69 -8.96 8.51 -10.75
C VAL A 69 -8.11 7.81 -11.81
N ILE A 70 -7.75 8.53 -12.87
CA ILE A 70 -6.90 7.98 -13.94
C ILE A 70 -5.52 7.62 -13.39
N ASP A 71 -4.92 8.48 -12.55
CA ASP A 71 -3.63 8.20 -11.92
C ASP A 71 -3.69 6.96 -11.02
N LYS A 72 -4.79 6.78 -10.28
CA LYS A 72 -4.99 5.60 -9.43
C LYS A 72 -5.15 4.33 -10.27
N LEU A 73 -5.86 4.40 -11.40
CA LEU A 73 -6.00 3.29 -12.33
C LEU A 73 -4.65 2.93 -12.97
N ALA A 74 -3.91 3.92 -13.45
CA ALA A 74 -2.58 3.73 -14.01
C ALA A 74 -1.61 3.13 -13.00
N HIS A 75 -1.60 3.63 -11.76
CA HIS A 75 -0.80 3.07 -10.67
C HIS A 75 -1.17 1.61 -10.37
N THR A 76 -2.46 1.30 -10.36
CA THR A 76 -2.95 -0.07 -10.12
C THR A 76 -2.50 -1.02 -11.23
N ALA A 77 -2.61 -0.60 -12.48
CA ALA A 77 -2.18 -1.38 -13.64
C ALA A 77 -0.66 -1.61 -13.63
N ASP A 78 0.13 -0.57 -13.32
CA ASP A 78 1.59 -0.66 -13.19
C ASP A 78 2.04 -1.64 -12.09
N ARG A 79 1.26 -1.79 -11.01
CA ARG A 79 1.55 -2.80 -9.99
C ARG A 79 1.28 -4.22 -10.49
N LEU A 80 0.17 -4.41 -11.21
CA LEU A 80 -0.15 -5.72 -11.81
C LEU A 80 0.89 -6.14 -12.84
N THR A 81 1.39 -5.23 -13.69
CA THR A 81 2.45 -5.55 -14.67
C THR A 81 3.77 -5.95 -13.98
N ARG A 82 4.04 -5.41 -12.79
CA ARG A 82 5.19 -5.77 -11.95
C ARG A 82 4.97 -7.01 -11.08
N GLY A 83 3.80 -7.66 -11.17
CA GLY A 83 3.45 -8.82 -10.34
C GLY A 83 3.14 -8.47 -8.88
N GLU A 84 2.98 -7.19 -8.55
CA GLU A 84 2.70 -6.74 -7.20
C GLU A 84 1.20 -6.79 -6.89
N ALA A 85 0.87 -7.02 -5.62
CA ALA A 85 -0.52 -6.91 -5.16
C ALA A 85 -1.02 -5.48 -5.31
N ILE A 86 -2.25 -5.24 -5.79
CA ILE A 86 -2.73 -3.89 -6.08
C ILE A 86 -2.98 -3.02 -4.84
N GLY A 87 -3.08 -3.63 -3.66
CA GLY A 87 -3.27 -2.93 -2.40
C GLY A 87 -2.02 -2.19 -1.96
N THR A 88 -2.06 -0.85 -1.99
CA THR A 88 -2.18 0.00 -0.79
C THR A 88 -2.70 1.37 -1.23
N SER A 89 -3.76 1.89 -0.61
CA SER A 89 -3.98 3.33 -0.57
C SER A 89 -4.88 3.71 0.60
N ARG A 90 -4.25 4.02 1.74
CA ARG A 90 -4.80 5.02 2.64
C ARG A 90 -4.04 6.30 2.33
N TRP A 91 -4.63 7.23 1.58
CA TRP A 91 -4.29 8.65 1.68
C TRP A 91 -2.79 8.95 1.92
N GLN A 92 -1.90 8.55 1.02
CA GLN A 92 -0.56 9.13 1.00
C GLN A 92 -0.66 10.50 0.32
N SER A 93 -1.29 11.44 1.01
CA SER A 93 -1.09 12.86 0.78
C SER A 93 0.31 13.20 1.28
N PRO A 94 1.17 13.88 0.49
CA PRO A 94 2.39 14.49 1.01
C PRO A 94 2.10 15.49 2.15
N ALA A 95 0.86 16.00 2.23
CA ALA A 95 0.41 17.01 3.19
C ALA A 95 0.28 16.55 4.66
N ARG A 96 0.53 15.26 4.99
CA ARG A 96 0.53 14.77 6.39
C ARG A 96 1.90 14.37 6.93
N GLN A 97 3.00 14.71 6.25
CA GLN A 97 4.30 14.85 6.91
C GLN A 97 4.39 16.23 7.58
N GLY A 98 3.42 16.52 8.44
CA GLY A 98 3.56 17.57 9.42
C GLY A 98 4.68 17.17 10.37
N LYS A 99 5.78 17.91 10.33
CA LYS A 99 6.83 18.04 11.34
C LYS A 99 6.39 17.43 12.69
N PRO A 100 7.09 16.45 13.26
CA PRO A 100 6.72 15.93 14.58
C PRO A 100 6.63 17.12 15.55
N PRO A 101 5.61 17.20 16.41
CA PRO A 101 5.55 18.26 17.40
C PRO A 101 6.86 18.20 18.18
N SER A 102 7.62 19.29 18.12
CA SER A 102 8.79 19.48 18.96
C SER A 102 8.32 19.26 20.39
N ARG A 103 8.66 18.11 20.97
CA ARG A 103 8.54 17.86 22.41
C ARG A 103 9.50 18.83 23.07
N THR A 104 9.05 20.06 23.30
CA THR A 104 9.67 20.98 24.23
C THR A 104 9.47 20.34 25.60
N ARG A 105 10.47 19.57 26.03
CA ARG A 105 10.53 19.02 27.37
C ARG A 105 10.56 20.22 28.32
N PRO A 106 9.56 20.43 29.21
CA PRO A 106 9.69 21.47 30.20
C PRO A 106 10.91 21.15 31.07
N ALA A 107 11.77 22.15 31.27
CA ALA A 107 12.93 22.04 32.13
C ALA A 107 12.47 21.67 33.55
N ARG A 108 12.94 20.52 34.05
CA ARG A 108 12.72 20.10 35.43
C ARG A 108 13.39 21.13 36.35
N PRO A 109 12.69 21.75 37.32
CA PRO A 109 13.33 22.60 38.29
C PRO A 109 14.33 21.78 39.11
N ARG A 110 15.54 22.32 39.22
CA ARG A 110 16.68 21.76 39.95
C ARG A 110 16.36 21.79 41.44
N ALA A 111 16.00 20.63 42.01
CA ALA A 111 15.90 20.48 43.45
C ALA A 111 17.29 20.70 44.06
N ALA A 112 17.38 21.70 44.93
CA ALA A 112 18.53 21.97 45.77
C ALA A 112 18.54 20.97 46.94
N GLY A 113 19.74 20.52 47.33
CA GLY A 113 20.00 19.96 48.65
C GLY A 113 20.02 18.44 48.74
N ALA A 114 21.21 17.85 48.59
CA ALA A 114 21.63 16.70 49.38
C ALA A 114 23.16 16.63 49.37
N ALA A 115 23.75 16.75 50.54
CA ALA A 115 25.18 16.75 50.79
C ALA A 115 25.80 15.35 50.60
N PRO A 116 27.07 15.26 50.16
CA PRO A 116 27.89 14.09 50.43
C PRO A 116 28.77 14.32 51.67
N SER A 117 28.56 13.47 52.67
CA SER A 117 29.38 13.32 53.87
C SER A 117 30.60 12.42 53.58
N GLY A 118 31.80 12.90 53.92
CA GLY A 118 33.04 12.12 54.12
C GLY A 118 33.76 11.68 52.84
N ASN A 119 35.09 11.61 52.75
CA ASN A 119 36.14 11.72 53.75
C ASN A 119 37.50 11.87 53.03
N VAL A 120 38.60 11.97 53.81
CA VAL A 120 40.06 11.93 53.45
C VAL A 120 40.66 13.35 53.30
N SER A 121 41.66 13.79 54.08
CA SER A 121 42.91 13.10 54.43
C SER A 121 43.68 13.70 55.61
N ALA A 122 44.65 12.90 56.09
CA ALA A 122 45.90 13.24 56.78
C ALA A 122 45.91 13.38 58.32
N ARG A 123 46.42 12.35 59.00
CA ARG A 123 47.85 12.23 59.34
C ARG A 123 48.24 10.79 59.65
#